data_AF-A0A316EFC6-F1
#
_entry.id   AF-A0A316EFC6-F1
#
_cell.length_a   1.000
_cell.length_b   1.000
_cell.length_c   1.000
_cell.angle_alpha   90.00
_cell.angle_beta   90.00
_cell.angle_gamma   90.00
#
_symmetry.space_group_name_H-M   'P 1'
#
loop_
_entity.id
_entity.type
_entity.pdbx_description
1 polymer ?
#
loop_
_entity_poly.entity_id
_entity_poly.type
_entity_poly.pdbx_seq_one_letter_code
_entity_poly.pdbx_strand_id
1 'polypeptide(L)'
;MEDKNTTIDLQLQNYLPWHKARLKFLNLFIVSLIRNRNISYSKNAVTLNNRETCTNLRRIQRFFTEFSIDFDIIAQLLLALIPIK
;
A
#
# COMPACT_ATOMS: atom_id res chain seq x y z
N MET A 1 -8.68 -13.70 8.50
CA MET A 1 -7.68 -12.63 8.29
C MET A 1 -8.07 -11.69 7.16
N GLU A 2 -9.35 -11.66 6.75
CA GLU A 2 -9.86 -10.76 5.69
C GLU A 2 -10.51 -9.49 6.25
N ASP A 3 -11.15 -9.57 7.42
CA ASP A 3 -11.99 -8.47 7.93
C ASP A 3 -11.24 -7.18 8.27
N LYS A 4 -9.99 -7.27 8.75
CA LYS A 4 -9.17 -6.08 9.10
C LYS A 4 -8.64 -5.33 7.87
N ASN A 5 -8.43 -6.03 6.75
CA ASN A 5 -7.91 -5.40 5.54
C ASN A 5 -8.98 -4.56 4.85
N THR A 6 -10.25 -4.97 4.96
CA THR A 6 -11.41 -4.24 4.41
C THR A 6 -11.58 -2.86 5.06
N THR A 7 -11.31 -2.73 6.37
CA THR A 7 -11.43 -1.45 7.09
C THR A 7 -10.40 -0.42 6.60
N ILE A 8 -9.15 -0.85 6.37
CA ILE A 8 -8.09 0.04 5.88
C ILE A 8 -8.40 0.51 4.45
N ASP A 9 -8.92 -0.37 3.60
CA ASP A 9 -9.31 -0.01 2.23
C ASP A 9 -10.38 1.10 2.21
N LEU A 10 -11.37 1.02 3.11
CA LEU A 10 -12.44 2.01 3.24
C LEU A 10 -11.93 3.36 3.77
N GLN A 11 -11.00 3.35 4.72
CA GLN A 11 -10.41 4.59 5.23
C GLN A 11 -9.49 5.27 4.20
N LEU A 12 -8.68 4.49 3.49
CA LEU A 12 -7.81 5.01 2.44
C LEU A 12 -8.61 5.65 1.29
N GLN A 13 -9.78 5.09 0.95
CA GLN A 13 -10.63 5.62 -0.11
C GLN A 13 -11.13 7.05 0.17
N ASN A 14 -11.23 7.47 1.43
CA ASN A 14 -11.63 8.83 1.79
C ASN A 14 -10.56 9.89 1.46
N TYR A 15 -9.29 9.48 1.43
CA TYR A 15 -8.16 10.39 1.19
C TYR A 15 -7.53 10.19 -0.18
N LEU A 16 -7.68 9.00 -0.77
CA LEU A 16 -7.06 8.61 -2.04
C LEU A 16 -8.13 8.38 -3.11
N PRO A 17 -8.28 9.28 -4.10
CA PRO A 17 -9.22 9.11 -5.21
C PRO A 17 -8.67 8.11 -6.25
N TRP A 18 -8.20 6.94 -5.80
CA TRP A 18 -7.59 5.91 -6.63
C TRP A 18 -8.57 4.77 -6.91
N HIS A 19 -8.33 4.03 -8.00
CA HIS A 19 -9.08 2.80 -8.27
C HIS A 19 -8.91 1.77 -7.14
N LYS A 20 -9.97 1.03 -6.83
CA LYS A 20 -10.01 0.01 -5.76
C LYS A 20 -8.86 -1.00 -5.82
N ALA A 21 -8.43 -1.40 -7.02
CA ALA A 21 -7.30 -2.30 -7.19
C ALA A 21 -5.96 -1.71 -6.68
N ARG A 22 -5.76 -0.40 -6.85
CA ARG A 22 -4.59 0.35 -6.36
C ARG A 22 -4.63 0.50 -4.84
N LEU A 23 -5.81 0.80 -4.28
CA LEU A 23 -6.00 0.87 -2.82
C LEU A 23 -5.71 -0.48 -2.16
N LYS A 24 -6.25 -1.57 -2.72
CA LYS A 24 -6.00 -2.93 -2.22
C LYS A 24 -4.53 -3.32 -2.31
N PHE A 25 -3.85 -2.94 -3.39
CA PHE A 25 -2.40 -3.12 -3.49
C PHE A 25 -1.67 -2.29 -2.41
N LEU A 26 -2.01 -1.01 -2.26
CA LEU A 26 -1.38 -0.10 -1.30
C LEU A 26 -1.53 -0.63 0.13
N ASN A 27 -2.71 -1.09 0.52
CA ASN A 27 -2.97 -1.69 1.83
C ASN A 27 -2.04 -2.89 2.09
N LEU A 28 -1.99 -3.84 1.15
CA LEU A 28 -1.07 -4.99 1.26
C LEU A 28 0.39 -4.55 1.35
N PHE A 29 0.77 -3.53 0.57
CA PHE A 29 2.13 -3.02 0.55
C PHE A 29 2.49 -2.32 1.87
N ILE A 30 1.62 -1.48 2.42
CA ILE A 30 1.80 -0.84 3.74
C ILE A 30 1.99 -1.89 4.84
N VAL A 31 1.14 -2.92 4.88
CA VAL A 31 1.26 -4.01 5.86
C VAL A 31 2.60 -4.73 5.72
N SER A 32 3.05 -4.99 4.48
CA SER A 32 4.34 -5.59 4.21
C SER A 32 5.51 -4.72 4.69
N LEU A 33 5.46 -3.40 4.41
CA LEU A 33 6.46 -2.44 4.87
C LEU A 33 6.56 -2.42 6.40
N ILE A 34 5.43 -2.34 7.10
CA ILE A 34 5.38 -2.32 8.57
C ILE A 34 5.95 -3.63 9.14
N ARG A 35 5.57 -4.78 8.56
CA ARG A 35 6.04 -6.10 9.02
C ARG A 35 7.55 -6.27 8.83
N ASN A 36 8.10 -5.85 7.70
CA ASN A 36 9.50 -6.07 7.36
C ASN A 36 10.43 -4.95 7.86
N ARG A 37 9.88 -3.77 8.16
CA ARG A 37 10.62 -2.52 8.43
C ARG A 37 11.73 -2.27 7.41
N ASN A 38 11.44 -2.55 6.15
CA ASN A 38 12.40 -2.47 5.05
C ASN A 38 11.69 -1.95 3.80
N ILE A 39 12.36 -1.09 3.03
CA ILE A 39 11.80 -0.48 1.82
C ILE A 39 12.07 -1.29 0.54
N SER A 40 12.93 -2.30 0.60
CA SER A 40 13.33 -3.10 -0.56
C SER A 40 12.16 -3.91 -1.12
N TYR A 41 11.92 -3.80 -2.43
CA TYR A 41 10.83 -4.52 -3.10
C TYR A 41 10.97 -6.03 -2.96
N SER A 42 12.18 -6.58 -2.99
CA SER A 42 12.39 -8.03 -2.85
C SER A 42 12.02 -8.54 -1.47
N LYS A 43 12.36 -7.78 -0.40
CA LYS A 43 11.97 -8.11 0.97
C LYS A 43 10.45 -8.02 1.17
N ASN A 44 9.82 -6.99 0.60
CA ASN A 44 8.37 -6.83 0.70
C ASN A 44 7.59 -7.83 -0.15
N ALA A 45 8.13 -8.27 -1.29
CA ALA A 45 7.50 -9.29 -2.12
C ALA A 45 7.29 -10.63 -1.39
N VAL A 46 8.15 -10.96 -0.42
CA VAL A 46 8.04 -12.18 0.40
C VAL A 46 6.82 -12.16 1.32
N THR A 47 6.44 -10.99 1.84
CA THR A 47 5.37 -10.87 2.85
C THR A 47 4.11 -10.16 2.34
N LEU A 48 4.07 -9.79 1.06
CA LEU A 48 2.97 -9.02 0.47
C LEU A 48 1.62 -9.76 0.53
N ASN A 49 1.61 -11.05 0.22
CA ASN A 49 0.46 -11.97 0.31
C ASN A 49 0.94 -13.41 0.02
N ASN A 50 0.04 -14.39 0.08
CA ASN A 50 0.33 -15.82 -0.09
C ASN A 50 0.64 -16.26 -1.55
N ARG A 51 0.90 -15.34 -2.49
CA ARG A 51 1.33 -15.68 -3.85
C ARG A 51 2.85 -15.82 -3.91
N GLU A 52 3.33 -16.42 -5.00
CA GLU A 52 4.76 -16.55 -5.29
C GLU A 52 5.49 -15.20 -5.22
N THR A 53 6.69 -15.21 -4.62
CA THR A 53 7.51 -14.01 -4.43
C THR A 53 7.83 -13.30 -5.75
N CYS A 54 8.13 -14.04 -6.82
CA CYS A 54 8.38 -13.45 -8.14
C CYS A 54 7.15 -12.70 -8.69
N THR A 55 5.96 -13.27 -8.51
CA THR A 55 4.71 -12.62 -8.90
C THR A 55 4.45 -11.36 -8.08
N ASN A 56 4.68 -11.39 -6.77
CA ASN A 56 4.54 -10.23 -5.90
C ASN A 56 5.55 -9.13 -6.25
N LEU A 57 6.81 -9.49 -6.54
CA LEU A 57 7.85 -8.55 -6.96
C LEU A 57 7.44 -7.82 -8.24
N ARG A 58 6.96 -8.56 -9.25
CA ARG A 58 6.47 -7.97 -10.50
C ARG A 58 5.28 -7.03 -10.27
N ARG A 59 4.38 -7.36 -9.34
CA ARG A 59 3.25 -6.48 -8.98
C ARG A 59 3.72 -5.17 -8.34
N ILE A 60 4.69 -5.24 -7.43
CA ILE A 60 5.28 -4.04 -6.81
C ILE A 60 5.93 -3.16 -7.87
N GLN A 61 6.79 -3.75 -8.70
CA GLN A 61 7.47 -3.01 -9.78
C GLN A 61 6.45 -2.36 -10.73
N ARG A 62 5.47 -3.12 -11.23
CA ARG A 62 4.42 -2.59 -12.09
C ARG A 62 3.66 -1.44 -11.47
N PHE A 63 3.31 -1.54 -10.18
CA PHE A 63 2.62 -0.45 -9.50
C PHE A 63 3.45 0.84 -9.56
N PHE A 64 4.71 0.81 -9.14
CA PHE A 64 5.54 2.02 -9.15
C PHE A 64 6.00 2.48 -10.53
N THR A 65 5.99 1.61 -11.55
CA THR A 65 6.29 1.98 -12.94
C THR A 65 5.08 2.58 -13.66
N GLU A 66 3.90 1.99 -13.49
CA GLU A 66 2.70 2.34 -14.26
C GLU A 66 1.80 3.37 -13.56
N PHE A 67 2.02 3.59 -12.26
CA PHE A 67 1.20 4.51 -11.46
C PHE A 67 2.04 5.64 -10.87
N SER A 68 1.82 6.85 -11.38
CA SER A 68 2.36 8.06 -10.78
C SER A 68 1.59 8.40 -9.51
N ILE A 69 2.32 8.45 -8.40
CA ILE A 69 1.77 8.84 -7.10
C ILE A 69 1.89 10.35 -6.99
N ASP A 70 0.75 11.02 -6.80
CA ASP A 70 0.72 12.43 -6.46
C ASP A 70 1.12 12.60 -4.98
N PHE A 71 2.26 13.25 -4.76
CA PHE A 71 2.79 13.46 -3.41
C PHE A 71 1.97 14.43 -2.58
N ASP A 72 1.21 15.34 -3.19
CA ASP A 72 0.34 16.27 -2.45
C ASP A 72 -0.82 15.50 -1.81
N ILE A 73 -1.36 14.51 -2.52
CA ILE A 73 -2.39 13.60 -2.00
C ILE A 73 -1.81 12.76 -0.84
N ILE A 74 -0.58 12.27 -0.97
CA ILE A 74 0.09 11.53 0.11
C ILE A 74 0.33 12.44 1.33
N ALA A 75 0.74 13.69 1.11
CA ALA A 75 0.95 14.65 2.19
C ALA A 75 -0.36 14.93 2.96
N GLN A 76 -1.49 15.09 2.26
CA GLN A 76 -2.81 15.25 2.88
C GLN A 76 -3.20 14.03 3.73
N LEU A 77 -2.98 12.82 3.22
CA LEU A 77 -3.19 11.59 3.98
C LEU A 77 -2.32 11.57 5.25
N LEU A 78 -1.05 11.90 5.14
CA LEU A 78 -0.14 11.94 6.29
C LEU A 78 -0.58 12.97 7.33
N LEU A 79 -0.98 14.17 6.91
CA LEU A 79 -1.50 15.21 7.80
C LEU A 79 -2.78 14.76 8.52
N ALA A 80 -3.65 14.00 7.85
CA ALA A 80 -4.86 13.46 8.47
C ALA A 80 -4.56 12.33 9.48
N LEU A 81 -3.46 11.60 9.31
CA LEU A 81 -3.05 10.50 10.19
C LEU A 81 -2.24 10.97 11.40
N ILE A 82 -1.50 12.06 11.27
CA ILE A 82 -0.73 12.65 12.36
C ILE A 82 -1.69 13.42 13.27
N PRO A 83 -1.71 13.17 14.59
CA PRO A 83 -2.42 14.04 15.51
C PRO A 83 -1.68 15.38 15.54
N ILE A 84 -2.19 16.35 14.78
CA ILE A 84 -1.70 17.72 14.82
C ILE A 84 -2.09 18.27 16.20
N LYS A 85 -1.08 18.64 16.99
CA LYS A 85 -1.24 19.22 18.32
C LYS A 85 -1.36 20.73 18.24
#